data_AF-A0A1X1CP00-F1
#
_entry.id   AF-A0A1X1CP00-F1
#
_cell.length_a   1.000
_cell.length_b   1.000
_cell.length_c   1.000
_cell.angle_alpha   90.00
_cell.angle_beta   90.00
_cell.angle_gamma   90.00
#
_symmetry.space_group_name_H-M   'P 1'
#
loop_
_entity.id
_entity.type
_entity.pdbx_description
1 polymer ?
#
loop_
_entity_poly.entity_id
_entity_poly.type
_entity_poly.pdbx_seq_one_letter_code
_entity_poly.pdbx_strand_id
1 'polypeptide(L)' 'MPRDYEIMIAFRRAIQRDTRGRQTVSTLDFVKELELVNWHYTLRAANKWIEMHTTTFRDISPTEGEERLFHLFNPNGGI' A
#
# COMPACT_ATOMS: atom_id res chain seq x y z
N MET A 1 -9.31 20.64 5.73
CA MET A 1 -9.38 20.30 4.29
C MET A 1 -9.22 18.78 4.17
N PRO A 2 -10.14 18.04 3.54
CA PRO A 2 -10.22 16.59 3.69
C PRO A 2 -9.86 15.89 2.37
N ARG A 3 -8.58 15.69 2.08
CA ARG A 3 -8.13 14.93 0.88
C ARG A 3 -7.14 13.83 1.22
N ASP A 4 -6.22 14.07 2.15
CA ASP A 4 -5.25 13.05 2.59
C ASP A 4 -5.92 11.82 3.23
N TYR A 5 -7.09 12.00 3.86
CA TYR A 5 -7.83 10.89 4.45
C TYR A 5 -8.37 9.92 3.39
N GLU A 6 -8.70 10.40 2.19
CA GLU A 6 -9.21 9.56 1.08
C GLU A 6 -8.10 8.62 0.59
N ILE A 7 -6.88 9.15 0.47
CA ILE A 7 -5.69 8.39 0.10
C ILE A 7 -5.38 7.35 1.18
N MET A 8 -5.45 7.72 2.46
CA MET A 8 -5.28 6.76 3.56
C MET A 8 -6.38 5.68 3.60
N ILE A 9 -7.63 6.02 3.28
CA ILE A 9 -8.72 5.05 3.19
C ILE A 9 -8.48 4.10 2.02
N ALA A 10 -8.14 4.61 0.84
CA ALA A 10 -7.80 3.80 -0.32
C ALA A 10 -6.63 2.85 0.00
N PHE A 11 -5.58 3.35 0.65
CA PHE A 11 -4.45 2.53 1.09
C PHE A 11 -4.90 1.41 2.04
N ARG A 12 -5.72 1.73 3.05
CA ARG A 12 -6.22 0.71 4.00
C ARG A 12 -7.10 -0.34 3.34
N ARG A 13 -7.88 0.03 2.33
CA ARG A 13 -8.69 -0.91 1.54
C ARG A 13 -7.82 -1.82 0.68
N ALA A 14 -6.73 -1.28 0.16
CA ALA A 14 -5.76 -2.05 -0.62
C ALA A 14 -4.91 -3.04 0.21
N ILE A 15 -4.97 -2.95 1.55
CA ILE A 15 -4.32 -3.92 2.43
C ILE A 15 -5.12 -5.22 2.43
N GLN A 16 -4.52 -6.25 1.85
CA GLN A 16 -5.03 -7.61 1.84
C GLN A 16 -4.34 -8.44 2.92
N ARG A 17 -4.99 -9.51 3.39
CA ARG A 17 -4.36 -10.50 4.27
C ARG A 17 -3.95 -11.71 3.44
N ASP A 18 -2.66 -12.02 3.47
CA ASP A 18 -2.09 -13.23 2.91
C ASP A 18 -2.58 -14.47 3.67
N THR A 19 -2.52 -15.64 3.04
CA THR A 19 -2.87 -16.95 3.61
C THR A 19 -2.13 -17.27 4.92
N ARG A 20 -0.98 -16.61 5.15
CA ARG A 20 -0.17 -16.71 6.38
C ARG A 20 -0.59 -15.72 7.48
N GLY A 21 -1.71 -15.00 7.30
CA GLY A 21 -2.20 -14.00 8.24
C GLY A 21 -1.44 -12.67 8.23
N ARG A 22 -0.50 -12.48 7.29
CA ARG A 22 0.28 -11.26 7.14
C ARG A 22 -0.49 -10.24 6.32
N GLN A 23 -0.39 -8.96 6.66
CA GLN A 23 -0.96 -7.90 5.84
C GLN A 23 -0.01 -7.56 4.70
N THR A 24 -0.51 -7.56 3.48
CA THR A 24 0.22 -7.24 2.26
C THR A 24 -0.55 -6.20 1.46
N VAL A 25 0.13 -5.29 0.80
CA VAL A 25 -0.46 -4.27 -0.07
C VAL A 25 0.32 -4.23 -1.37
N SER A 26 -0.39 -4.34 -2.48
CA SER A 26 0.19 -4.18 -3.82
C SER A 26 -0.02 -2.75 -4.28
N THR A 27 0.99 -2.16 -4.91
CA THR A 27 0.89 -0.83 -5.52
C THR A 27 -0.21 -0.78 -6.57
N LEU A 28 -0.42 -1.88 -7.30
CA LEU A 28 -1.49 -1.98 -8.30
C LEU A 28 -2.87 -1.89 -7.65
N ASP A 29 -3.06 -2.58 -6.51
CA ASP A 29 -4.32 -2.55 -5.76
C ASP A 29 -4.55 -1.16 -5.15
N PHE A 30 -3.49 -0.53 -4.64
CA PHE A 30 -3.55 0.83 -4.13
C PHE A 30 -3.94 1.85 -5.22
N VAL A 31 -3.36 1.76 -6.42
CA VAL A 31 -3.74 2.64 -7.54
C VAL A 31 -5.20 2.41 -7.94
N LYS A 32 -5.67 1.17 -8.01
CA LYS A 32 -7.09 0.87 -8.31
C LYS A 32 -8.03 1.51 -7.28
N GLU A 33 -7.72 1.39 -6.00
CA GLU A 33 -8.53 2.02 -4.94
C GLU A 33 -8.50 3.55 -5.02
N LEU A 34 -7.37 4.14 -5.44
CA LEU A 34 -7.27 5.58 -5.70
C LEU A 34 -8.13 6.01 -6.90
N GLU A 35 -8.15 5.23 -7.98
CA GLU A 35 -9.01 5.53 -9.13
C GLU A 35 -10.50 5.55 -8.76
N LEU A 36 -10.92 4.68 -7.82
CA LEU A 36 -12.30 4.68 -7.30
C LEU A 36 -12.67 5.97 -6.55
N VAL A 37 -11.70 6.63 -5.93
CA VAL A 37 -11.88 7.94 -5.26
C VAL A 37 -11.55 9.12 -6.18
N ASN A 38 -11.49 8.92 -7.51
CA ASN A 38 -11.12 9.92 -8.52
C ASN A 38 -9.68 10.48 -8.37
N TRP A 39 -8.78 9.66 -7.82
CA TRP A 39 -7.36 9.98 -7.69
C TRP A 39 -6.54 9.16 -8.68
N HIS A 40 -5.93 9.83 -9.66
CA HIS A 40 -5.10 9.15 -10.67
C HIS A 40 -3.63 9.21 -10.27
N TYR A 41 -3.14 8.16 -9.63
CA TYR A 41 -1.72 8.01 -9.28
C TYR A 41 -1.03 7.06 -10.24
N THR A 42 0.21 7.37 -10.59
CA THR A 42 1.08 6.39 -11.25
C THR A 42 1.61 5.40 -10.21
N LEU A 43 2.00 4.21 -10.66
CA LEU A 43 2.63 3.21 -9.79
C LEU A 43 3.83 3.79 -9.02
N ARG A 44 4.67 4.59 -9.68
CA ARG A 44 5.79 5.28 -9.03
C ARG A 44 5.35 6.29 -7.97
N ALA A 45 4.28 7.05 -8.23
CA ALA A 45 3.75 8.00 -7.24
C ALA A 45 3.16 7.28 -6.03
N ALA A 46 2.42 6.20 -6.27
CA ALA A 46 1.88 5.33 -5.23
C ALA A 46 3.00 4.69 -4.38
N ASN A 47 4.05 4.16 -5.00
CA ASN A 47 5.24 3.65 -4.30
C ASN A 47 5.85 4.70 -3.38
N LYS A 48 6.11 5.89 -3.92
CA LYS A 48 6.70 7.00 -3.17
C LYS A 48 5.81 7.43 -2.01
N TRP A 49 4.48 7.41 -2.21
CA TRP A 49 3.52 7.72 -1.16
C TRP A 49 3.59 6.70 -0.02
N ILE A 50 3.60 5.40 -0.34
CA ILE A 50 3.73 4.32 0.65
C ILE A 50 5.04 4.44 1.43
N GLU A 51 6.16 4.68 0.75
CA GLU A 51 7.48 4.86 1.36
C GLU A 51 7.54 6.09 2.30
N MET A 52 6.84 7.17 1.96
CA MET A 52 6.76 8.38 2.81
C MET A 52 5.82 8.23 4.01
N HIS A 53 4.69 7.55 3.84
CA HIS A 53 3.60 7.52 4.83
C HIS A 53 3.63 6.29 5.74
N THR A 54 4.36 5.23 5.36
CA THR A 54 4.33 3.95 6.06
C THR A 54 5.74 3.43 6.34
N THR A 55 6.16 3.56 7.59
CA THR A 55 7.46 3.04 8.06
C THR A 55 7.40 1.56 8.45
N THR A 56 6.20 1.03 8.63
CA THR A 56 5.96 -0.36 9.05
C THR A 56 5.82 -1.33 7.88
N PHE A 57 5.73 -0.84 6.64
CA PHE A 57 5.65 -1.68 5.46
C PHE A 57 7.04 -1.84 4.83
N ARG A 58 7.39 -3.08 4.48
CA ARG A 58 8.62 -3.41 3.78
C ARG A 58 8.30 -3.93 2.39
N ASP A 59 9.05 -3.44 1.41
CA ASP A 59 9.04 -3.96 0.06
C ASP A 59 9.50 -5.43 0.05
N ILE A 60 8.72 -6.28 -0.61
CA ILE A 60 8.96 -7.70 -0.89
C ILE A 60 8.69 -8.00 -2.36
N SER A 61 8.93 -7.01 -3.22
CA SER A 61 8.65 -7.10 -4.63
C SER A 61 9.44 -8.27 -5.24
N PRO A 62 8.76 -9.27 -5.86
CA PRO A 62 9.45 -10.44 -6.41
C PRO A 62 10.22 -10.12 -7.70
N THR A 63 9.88 -9.02 -8.36
CA THR A 63 10.43 -8.59 -9.64
C THR A 63 10.80 -7.12 -9.57
N GLU A 64 11.87 -6.73 -10.27
CA GLU A 64 12.21 -5.32 -10.47
C GLU A 64 11.17 -4.68 -11.42
N GLY A 65 10.35 -3.79 -10.87
CA GLY A 65 9.28 -3.12 -11.60
C GLY A 65 8.62 -2.01 -10.78
N GLU A 66 7.71 -1.27 -11.43
CA GLU A 66 6.90 -0.25 -10.75
C GLU A 66 5.76 -0.88 -9.94
N GLU A 67 5.36 -2.11 -10.29
CA GLU A 67 4.43 -2.94 -9.52
C GLU A 67 5.15 -3.54 -8.32
N ARG A 68 5.13 -2.79 -7.21
CA ARG A 68 5.73 -3.24 -5.96
C ARG A 68 4.73 -3.94 -5.06
N LEU A 69 5.24 -4.88 -4.27
CA LEU A 69 4.48 -5.56 -3.24
C LEU A 69 5.11 -5.20 -1.89
N PHE A 70 4.31 -4.65 -1.00
CA PHE A 70 4.72 -4.36 0.36
C PHE A 70 4.02 -5.30 1.33
N HIS A 71 4.69 -5.65 2.41
CA HIS A 71 4.06 -6.35 3.54
C HIS A 71 4.25 -5.56 4.81
N LEU A 72 3.26 -5.63 5.69
CA LEU A 72 3.37 -5.10 7.03
C LEU A 72 4.41 -5.93 7.79
N PHE A 73 5.52 -5.28 8.09
CA PHE A 73 6.55 -5.77 8.98
C PHE A 73 6.29 -5.18 10.36
N ASN A 74 5.60 -5.93 11.22
CA ASN A 74 5.47 -5.56 12.63
C ASN A 74 6.59 -6.25 13.43
N PRO A 75 7.64 -5.54 13.89
CA PRO A 75 8.70 -6.14 14.70
C PRO A 75 8.22 -6.62 16.07
N ASN A 76 7.04 -6.16 16.51
CA ASN A 76 6.47 -6.48 17.82
C ASN A 76 5.42 -7.60 17.79
N GLY A 77 5.37 -8.42 16.73
CA GLY A 77 4.57 -9.67 16.64
C GLY A 77 3.23 -9.62 17.36
N GLY A 78 2.14 -9.28 16.65
CA GLY A 78 0.81 -9.06 17.23
C GLY A 78 0.47 -10.05 18.36
N ILE A 79 0.03 -9.46 19.48
CA ILE A 79 -0.45 -10.11 20.72
C ILE A 79 -1.27 -11.37 20.46
#